data_AF-A0A133UU68-F1
#
_entry.id   AF-A0A133UU68-F1
#
_cell.length_a   1.000
_cell.length_b   1.000
_cell.length_c   1.000
_cell.angle_alpha   90.00
_cell.angle_beta   90.00
_cell.angle_gamma   90.00
#
_symmetry.space_group_name_H-M   'P 1'
#
loop_
_entity.id
_entity.type
_entity.pdbx_description
1 polymer ?
#
loop_
_entity_poly.entity_id
_entity_poly.type
_entity_poly.pdbx_seq_one_letter_code
_entity_poly.pdbx_strand_id
1 'polypeptide(L)' 'MPICFLCEEEKNENELQNHHLIPGYLVRMEPFKKWEKCGGTVKLCPKCHKKITWMLGVIELILKEGLETEEVK' A
#
# COMPACT_ATOMS: atom_id res chain seq x y z
N MET A 1 -17.11 15.27 10.11
CA MET A 1 -17.02 13.81 9.86
C MET A 1 -15.73 13.53 9.11
N PRO A 2 -14.97 12.49 9.45
CA PRO A 2 -13.75 12.18 8.71
C PRO A 2 -14.06 11.63 7.32
N ILE A 3 -13.16 11.90 6.38
CA ILE A 3 -13.32 11.58 4.96
C ILE A 3 -12.38 10.41 4.60
N CYS A 4 -12.89 9.45 3.83
CA CYS A 4 -12.04 8.41 3.26
C CYS A 4 -11.11 9.02 2.20
N PHE A 5 -9.78 8.89 2.36
CA PHE A 5 -8.80 9.48 1.45
C PHE A 5 -8.97 9.09 -0.02
N LEU A 6 -9.42 7.87 -0.32
CA LEU A 6 -9.51 7.38 -1.70
C LEU A 6 -10.82 7.70 -2.43
N CYS A 7 -11.97 7.61 -1.75
CA CYS A 7 -13.27 7.83 -2.39
C CYS A 7 -13.93 9.16 -2.01
N GLU A 8 -13.30 9.93 -1.13
CA GLU A 8 -13.73 11.26 -0.67
C GLU A 8 -15.12 11.31 -0.02
N GLU A 9 -15.73 10.15 0.21
CA GLU A 9 -16.99 10.02 0.94
C GLU A 9 -16.75 10.22 2.44
N GLU A 10 -17.67 10.94 3.08
CA GLU A 10 -17.73 11.03 4.53
C GLU A 10 -18.03 9.65 5.14
N LYS A 11 -17.32 9.33 6.23
CA LYS A 11 -17.48 8.08 6.97
C LYS A 11 -17.52 8.33 8.46
N ASN A 12 -17.98 7.34 9.22
CA ASN A 12 -17.78 7.35 10.65
C ASN A 12 -16.29 7.10 10.95
N GLU A 13 -15.72 7.80 11.94
CA GLU A 13 -14.31 7.66 12.28
C GLU A 13 -13.92 6.23 12.64
N ASN A 14 -14.83 5.53 13.31
CA ASN A 14 -14.67 4.14 13.72
C ASN A 14 -14.66 3.14 12.55
N GLU A 15 -15.10 3.57 11.36
CA GLU A 15 -15.10 2.74 10.14
C GLU A 15 -13.84 2.94 9.29
N LEU A 16 -13.02 3.96 9.60
CA LEU A 16 -11.80 4.25 8.84
C LEU A 16 -10.61 3.46 9.37
N GLN A 17 -9.91 2.81 8.45
CA GLN A 17 -8.72 2.02 8.71
C GLN A 17 -7.47 2.81 8.29
N ASN A 18 -6.39 2.68 9.07
CA ASN A 18 -5.09 3.21 8.68
C ASN A 18 -4.50 2.33 7.58
N HIS A 19 -4.01 2.96 6.51
CA HIS A 19 -3.27 2.31 5.44
C HIS A 19 -1.90 2.97 5.28
N HIS A 20 -0.83 2.18 5.22
CA HIS A 20 0.51 2.71 4.98
C HIS A 20 0.66 3.14 3.52
N LEU A 21 1.18 4.34 3.26
CA LEU A 21 1.38 4.83 1.88
C LEU A 21 2.52 4.09 1.18
N ILE A 22 3.52 3.66 1.93
CA ILE A 22 4.62 2.85 1.39
C ILE A 22 4.36 1.38 1.80
N PRO A 23 4.09 0.51 0.82
CA PRO A 23 3.94 -0.92 1.06
C PRO A 23 5.19 -1.53 1.69
N GLY A 24 4.99 -2.43 2.66
CA GLY A 24 6.08 -3.08 3.39
C GLY A 24 7.00 -3.96 2.53
N TYR A 25 6.59 -4.38 1.33
CA TYR A 25 7.48 -5.09 0.41
C TYR A 25 8.41 -4.13 -0.34
N LEU A 26 7.97 -2.90 -0.66
CA LEU A 26 8.81 -1.92 -1.34
C LEU A 26 9.98 -1.47 -0.47
N VAL A 27 9.74 -1.24 0.83
CA VAL A 27 10.80 -0.83 1.76
C VAL A 27 11.88 -1.90 1.96
N ARG A 28 11.68 -3.13 1.48
CA ARG A 28 12.70 -4.19 1.50
C ARG A 28 13.59 -4.21 0.25
N MET A 29 13.23 -3.44 -0.78
CA MET A 29 13.93 -3.34 -2.06
C MET A 29 14.84 -2.10 -2.10
N GLU A 30 15.98 -2.17 -2.78
CA GLU A 30 16.81 -0.97 -3.06
C GLU A 30 16.14 -0.14 -4.18
N PRO A 31 16.20 1.22 -4.14
CA PRO A 31 16.81 2.09 -3.12
C PRO A 31 15.84 2.44 -1.95
N PHE A 32 14.68 1.80 -1.89
CA PHE A 32 13.57 2.14 -1.00
C PHE A 32 13.77 1.74 0.46
N LYS A 33 14.84 1.00 0.81
CA LYS A 33 15.18 0.68 2.22
C LYS A 33 15.24 1.90 3.13
N LYS A 34 15.70 3.04 2.61
CA LYS A 34 15.77 4.29 3.40
C LYS A 34 14.40 4.93 3.65
N TRP A 35 13.34 4.46 2.98
CA TRP A 35 12.02 5.07 2.98
C TRP A 35 11.06 4.42 3.98
N GLU A 36 11.50 3.39 4.71
CA GLU A 36 10.70 2.68 5.73
C GLU A 36 10.06 3.63 6.75
N LYS A 37 10.77 4.70 7.12
CA LYS A 37 10.31 5.69 8.11
C LYS A 37 9.58 6.90 7.52
N CYS A 38 9.55 7.04 6.19
CA CYS A 38 9.02 8.22 5.51
C CYS A 38 7.58 8.05 5.01
N GLY A 39 7.00 6.86 5.12
CA GLY A 39 5.75 6.54 4.44
C GLY A 39 4.49 7.12 5.04
N GLY A 40 4.41 7.30 6.36
CA GLY A 40 3.15 7.75 7.00
C GLY A 40 1.95 6.81 6.74
N THR A 41 0.76 7.26 7.13
CA THR A 41 -0.50 6.52 6.96
C THR A 41 -1.64 7.43 6.52
N VAL A 42 -2.55 6.91 5.70
CA VAL A 42 -3.82 7.54 5.33
C VAL A 42 -5.01 6.78 5.91
N LYS A 43 -6.17 7.44 6.01
CA LYS A 43 -7.42 6.84 6.47
C LYS A 43 -8.29 6.39 5.29
N LEU A 44 -8.68 5.13 5.26
CA LEU A 44 -9.50 4.53 4.20
C LEU A 44 -10.72 3.82 4.76
N CYS A 45 -11.86 3.89 4.06
CA CYS A 45 -13.00 3.04 4.36
C CYS A 45 -12.69 1.57 4.02
N PRO A 46 -13.43 0.58 4.56
CA PRO A 46 -13.07 -0.83 4.41
C PRO A 46 -13.05 -1.30 2.94
N LYS A 47 -13.96 -0.77 2.12
CA LYS A 47 -14.02 -1.07 0.68
C LYS A 47 -12.78 -0.56 -0.05
N CYS A 48 -12.39 0.69 0.20
CA CYS A 48 -11.20 1.30 -0.40
C CYS A 48 -9.91 0.65 0.10
N HIS A 49 -9.83 0.35 1.39
CA HIS A 49 -8.70 -0.35 2.00
C HIS A 49 -8.48 -1.73 1.35
N LYS A 50 -9.54 -2.53 1.20
CA LYS A 50 -9.47 -3.83 0.52
C LYS A 50 -9.01 -3.69 -0.94
N LYS A 51 -9.52 -2.69 -1.67
CA LYS A 51 -9.15 -2.45 -3.07
C LYS A 51 -7.67 -2.15 -3.23
N ILE A 52 -7.13 -1.22 -2.43
CA ILE A 52 -5.72 -0.83 -2.53
C ILE A 52 -4.79 -1.97 -2.08
N THR A 53 -5.13 -2.68 -1.00
CA THR A 53 -4.35 -3.85 -0.55
C THR A 53 -4.27 -4.92 -1.63
N TRP A 54 -5.38 -5.21 -2.33
CA TRP A 54 -5.37 -6.17 -3.43
C TRP A 54 -4.48 -5.72 -4.60
N MET A 55 -4.58 -4.45 -5.01
CA MET A 55 -3.72 -3.88 -6.08
C MET A 55 -2.24 -3.98 -5.72
N LEU A 56 -1.88 -3.62 -4.49
CA LEU A 56 -0.51 -3.71 -3.99
C LEU A 56 0.00 -5.16 -3.95
N GLY A 57 -0.86 -6.12 -3.61
CA GLY A 57 -0.52 -7.54 -3.69
C GLY A 57 -0.20 -8.02 -5.11
N VAL A 58 -0.95 -7.54 -6.12
CA VAL A 58 -0.65 -7.84 -7.53
C VAL A 58 0.70 -7.25 -7.95
N ILE A 59 0.98 -6.00 -7.56
CA ILE A 59 2.28 -5.36 -7.85
C ILE A 59 3.43 -6.11 -7.17
N GLU A 60 3.26 -6.55 -5.92
CA GLU A 60 4.26 -7.35 -5.21
C GLU A 60 4.58 -8.65 -5.95
N LEU A 61 3.57 -9.36 -6.46
CA LEU A 61 3.76 -10.58 -7.24
C LEU A 61 4.54 -10.29 -8.53
N ILE A 62 4.15 -9.28 -9.30
CA ILE A 62 4.84 -8.91 -10.56
C ILE A 62 6.31 -8.57 -10.30
N LEU A 63 6.60 -7.83 -9.23
CA LEU A 63 7.98 -7.49 -8.89
C LEU A 63 8.80 -8.71 -8.49
N LYS A 64 8.22 -9.66 -7.74
CA LYS A 64 8.92 -10.92 -7.39
C LYS A 64 9.25 -11.74 -8.62
N GLU A 65 8.27 -11.97 -9.50
CA GLU A 65 8.46 -12.73 -10.74
C GLU A 65 9.48 -12.04 -11.68
N GLY A 66 9.42 -10.70 -11.78
CA GLY A 66 10.36 -9.92 -12.58
C GLY A 66 11.80 -10.06 -12.09
N LEU A 67 12.03 -10.03 -10.78
CA LEU A 67 13.35 -10.23 -10.18
C LEU A 67 13.86 -11.66 -10.42
N GLU A 68 13.01 -12.68 -10.26
CA GLU A 68 13.39 -14.08 -10.52
C GLU A 68 13.82 -14.29 -11.98
N THR A 69 13.21 -13.60 -12.94
CA THR A 69 13.62 -13.68 -14.35
C THR A 69 14.93 -12.96 -14.70
N GLU A 70 15.38 -12.00 -13.89
CA GLU A 70 16.66 -11.31 -14.09
C GLU A 70 17.85 -12.09 -13.53
N GLU A 71 17.66 -12.87 -12.46
CA GLU A 71 18.73 -13.70 -11.86
C GLU A 71 19.11 -14.94 -12.71
N VAL A 72 18.30 -15.30 -13.71
CA VAL A 72 18.51 -16.49 -14.56
C VAL A 72 19.21 -16.16 -15.90
N LYS A 73 19.86 -15.00 -16.02
CA LYS A 73 20.62 -14.59 -17.23
C LYS A 73 22.12 -14.49 -17.02
#